data_AF-A0A3M2C2S0-F1
#
_entry.id   AF-A0A3M2C2S0-F1
#
_cell.length_a   1.000
_cell.length_b   1.000
_cell.length_c   1.000
_cell.angle_alpha   90.00
_cell.angle_beta   90.00
_cell.angle_gamma   90.00
#
_symmetry.space_group_name_H-M   'P 1'
#
loop_
_entity.id
_entity.type
_entity.pdbx_description
1 polymer ?
#
loop_
_entity_poly.entity_id
_entity_poly.type
_entity_poly.pdbx_seq_one_letter_code
_entity_poly.pdbx_strand_id
1 'polypeptide(L)'
;MGRIRSVERRVFLAILAVALIPAAFTLAVGAFALSEGLARAGAGPWEDAAESGRVLLEAVEAGAGADSALLAAARRHRETLSASMRLARRYQFVTDSARRAVPAAALAFAVLITLLAALAARLVARGVAEPIRALVDWTERIARDEPLPATGPAADVREFAALEDALRRMAGELSAARSREVEAARLRSWTEMARRVAHELKNPLTPMRMAAATVARAADPALAEAGRVLVDEVARLDEMARSFSQFGRMP
;
A
#
# COMPACT_ATOMS: atom_id res chain seq x y z
N MET A 1 -18.20 5.71 -1.48
CA MET A 1 -17.64 4.58 -0.71
C MET A 1 -17.51 3.24 -1.47
N GLY A 2 -18.16 3.00 -2.61
CA GLY A 2 -18.17 1.67 -3.27
C GLY A 2 -16.96 1.31 -4.15
N ARG A 3 -16.22 2.30 -4.70
CA ARG A 3 -15.12 2.03 -5.65
C ARG A 3 -13.82 1.53 -5.00
N ILE A 4 -13.52 1.94 -3.76
CA ILE A 4 -12.28 1.58 -3.06
C ILE A 4 -12.26 0.09 -2.69
N ARG A 5 -13.38 -0.47 -2.19
CA ARG A 5 -13.53 -1.91 -1.94
C ARG A 5 -13.36 -2.78 -3.20
N SER A 6 -13.53 -2.20 -4.39
CA SER A 6 -13.40 -2.94 -5.66
C SER A 6 -11.95 -3.13 -6.09
N VAL A 7 -11.03 -2.26 -5.67
CA VAL A 7 -9.60 -2.36 -6.02
C VAL A 7 -8.91 -3.34 -5.09
N GLU A 8 -9.16 -3.23 -3.79
CA GLU A 8 -8.65 -4.17 -2.78
C GLU A 8 -9.11 -5.59 -3.05
N ARG A 9 -10.40 -5.78 -3.38
CA ARG A 9 -10.93 -7.09 -3.79
C ARG A 9 -10.33 -7.57 -5.11
N ARG A 10 -10.03 -6.69 -6.07
CA ARG A 10 -9.37 -7.07 -7.34
C ARG A 10 -7.91 -7.46 -7.15
N VAL A 11 -7.17 -6.73 -6.31
CA VAL A 11 -5.77 -7.04 -5.98
C VAL A 11 -5.69 -8.32 -5.16
N PHE A 12 -6.57 -8.48 -4.15
CA PHE A 12 -6.68 -9.72 -3.39
C PHE A 12 -7.03 -10.91 -4.30
N LEU A 13 -8.01 -10.76 -5.19
CA LEU A 13 -8.38 -11.81 -6.16
C LEU A 13 -7.25 -12.09 -7.16
N ALA A 14 -6.47 -11.08 -7.57
CA ALA A 14 -5.34 -11.27 -8.46
C ALA A 14 -4.19 -12.03 -7.75
N ILE A 15 -3.85 -11.66 -6.52
CA ILE A 15 -2.85 -12.34 -5.70
C ILE A 15 -3.30 -13.78 -5.41
N LEU A 16 -4.58 -13.95 -5.03
CA LEU A 16 -5.17 -15.27 -4.79
C LEU A 16 -5.17 -16.12 -6.05
N ALA A 17 -5.54 -15.58 -7.21
CA ALA A 17 -5.54 -16.29 -8.49
C ALA A 17 -4.13 -16.72 -8.90
N VAL A 18 -3.14 -15.85 -8.72
CA VAL A 18 -1.72 -16.13 -8.99
C VAL A 18 -1.17 -17.23 -8.06
N ALA A 19 -1.70 -17.34 -6.84
CA ALA A 19 -1.32 -18.40 -5.90
C ALA A 19 -2.08 -19.73 -6.12
N LEU A 20 -3.40 -19.68 -6.34
CA LEU A 20 -4.26 -20.87 -6.33
C LEU A 20 -4.32 -21.60 -7.67
N ILE A 21 -4.36 -20.87 -8.79
CA ILE A 21 -4.55 -21.47 -10.12
C ILE A 21 -3.38 -22.42 -10.46
N PRO A 22 -2.13 -22.03 -10.22
CA PRO A 22 -0.98 -22.91 -10.39
C PRO A 22 -0.99 -24.16 -9.53
N ALA A 23 -1.29 -24.02 -8.24
CA ALA A 23 -1.32 -25.13 -7.31
C ALA A 23 -2.40 -26.15 -7.71
N ALA A 24 -3.59 -25.65 -8.06
CA ALA A 24 -4.67 -26.45 -8.59
C ALA A 24 -4.30 -27.14 -9.91
N PHE A 25 -3.62 -26.43 -10.82
CA PHE A 25 -3.17 -26.99 -12.10
C PHE A 25 -2.11 -28.09 -11.90
N THR A 26 -1.12 -27.88 -11.03
CA THR A 26 -0.11 -28.91 -10.74
C THR A 26 -0.72 -30.16 -10.11
N LEU A 27 -1.69 -29.99 -9.20
CA LEU A 27 -2.41 -31.10 -8.59
C LEU A 27 -3.27 -31.84 -9.62
N ALA A 28 -3.99 -31.11 -10.48
CA ALA A 28 -4.84 -31.70 -11.51
C ALA A 28 -4.03 -32.47 -12.56
N VAL A 29 -2.92 -31.90 -13.04
CA VAL A 29 -2.04 -32.56 -14.01
C VAL A 29 -1.35 -33.77 -13.38
N GLY A 30 -0.89 -33.66 -12.13
CA GLY A 30 -0.30 -34.77 -11.39
C GLY A 30 -1.28 -35.92 -11.18
N ALA A 31 -2.52 -35.61 -10.76
CA ALA A 31 -3.57 -36.60 -10.58
C ALA A 31 -3.98 -37.27 -11.89
N PHE A 32 -4.14 -36.50 -12.98
CA PHE A 32 -4.48 -37.02 -14.30
C PHE A 32 -3.38 -37.92 -14.88
N ALA A 33 -2.11 -37.50 -14.76
CA ALA A 33 -0.99 -38.31 -15.24
C ALA A 33 -0.87 -39.64 -14.48
N LEU A 34 -1.15 -39.64 -13.16
CA LEU A 34 -1.14 -40.84 -12.34
C LEU A 34 -2.32 -41.78 -12.67
N SER A 35 -3.54 -41.24 -12.80
CA SER A 35 -4.73 -42.04 -13.13
C SER A 35 -4.62 -42.67 -14.51
N GLU A 36 -4.14 -41.91 -15.49
CA GLU A 36 -4.03 -42.37 -16.86
C GLU A 36 -2.88 -43.36 -17.05
N GLY A 37 -1.79 -43.17 -16.28
CA GLY A 37 -0.69 -44.12 -16.19
C GLY A 37 -1.13 -45.45 -15.61
N LEU A 38 -1.93 -45.44 -14.53
CA LEU A 38 -2.45 -46.66 -13.91
C LEU A 38 -3.47 -47.39 -14.80
N ALA A 39 -4.36 -46.66 -15.49
CA ALA A 39 -5.38 -47.26 -16.36
C ALA A 39 -4.78 -47.95 -17.59
N ARG A 40 -3.70 -47.40 -18.17
CA ARG A 40 -3.04 -47.98 -19.36
C ARG A 40 -2.02 -49.07 -19.04
N ALA A 41 -1.58 -49.19 -17.77
CA ALA A 41 -0.58 -50.16 -17.34
C ALA A 41 -1.12 -51.58 -17.15
N GLY A 42 -2.45 -51.75 -17.05
CA GLY A 42 -3.04 -52.93 -16.41
C GLY A 42 -3.12 -54.21 -17.23
N ALA A 43 -3.72 -54.18 -18.44
CA ALA A 43 -4.37 -55.42 -18.91
C ALA A 43 -4.19 -55.78 -20.39
N GLY A 44 -4.41 -54.85 -21.34
CA GLY A 44 -4.54 -55.20 -22.76
C GLY A 44 -3.41 -56.04 -23.37
N PRO A 45 -2.12 -55.69 -23.19
CA PRO A 45 -1.02 -56.43 -23.83
C PRO A 45 -0.84 -57.86 -23.28
N TRP A 46 -1.27 -58.10 -22.05
CA TRP A 46 -1.20 -59.42 -21.40
C TRP A 46 -2.46 -60.25 -21.66
N GLU A 47 -3.61 -59.61 -21.86
CA GLU A 47 -4.86 -60.26 -22.28
C GLU A 47 -4.71 -60.95 -23.63
N ASP A 48 -4.12 -60.29 -24.65
CA ASP A 48 -3.90 -60.89 -25.98
C ASP A 48 -2.93 -62.08 -25.95
N ALA A 49 -1.91 -62.00 -25.09
CA ALA A 49 -0.96 -63.09 -24.88
C ALA A 49 -1.61 -64.28 -24.14
N ALA A 50 -2.46 -64.00 -23.14
CA ALA A 50 -3.22 -65.01 -22.42
C ALA A 50 -4.27 -65.70 -23.32
N GLU A 51 -4.99 -64.93 -24.14
CA GLU A 51 -5.97 -65.45 -25.11
C GLU A 51 -5.30 -66.35 -26.15
N SER A 52 -4.17 -65.92 -26.74
CA SER A 52 -3.44 -66.75 -27.70
C SER A 52 -2.81 -68.00 -27.06
N GLY A 53 -2.46 -67.94 -25.77
CA GLY A 53 -1.98 -69.09 -25.00
C GLY A 53 -3.09 -70.09 -24.69
N ARG A 54 -4.31 -69.62 -24.39
CA ARG A 54 -5.50 -70.45 -24.19
C ARG A 54 -5.84 -71.24 -25.45
N VAL A 55 -5.85 -70.59 -26.62
CA VAL A 55 -6.10 -71.25 -27.91
C VAL A 55 -5.05 -72.31 -28.23
N LEU A 56 -3.78 -72.07 -27.85
CA LEU A 56 -2.73 -73.06 -28.00
C LEU A 56 -2.96 -74.28 -27.08
N LEU A 57 -3.31 -74.05 -25.81
CA LEU A 57 -3.59 -75.13 -24.85
C LEU A 57 -4.80 -75.96 -25.26
N GLU A 58 -5.88 -75.34 -25.72
CA GLU A 58 -7.05 -76.02 -26.26
C GLU A 58 -6.70 -76.90 -27.48
N ALA A 59 -5.80 -76.44 -28.35
CA ALA A 59 -5.32 -77.22 -29.49
C ALA A 59 -4.43 -78.41 -29.08
N VAL A 60 -3.67 -78.29 -27.99
CA VAL A 60 -2.88 -79.38 -27.40
C VAL A 60 -3.80 -80.42 -26.75
N GLU A 61 -4.77 -79.98 -25.94
CA GLU A 61 -5.71 -80.83 -25.21
C GLU A 61 -6.68 -81.57 -26.13
N ALA A 62 -7.07 -80.96 -27.25
CA ALA A 62 -7.89 -81.59 -28.28
C ALA A 62 -7.18 -82.74 -29.02
N GLY A 63 -5.90 -83.02 -28.70
CA GLY A 63 -5.16 -84.13 -29.29
C GLY A 63 -4.97 -83.96 -30.80
N ALA A 64 -4.82 -82.72 -31.27
CA ALA A 64 -4.63 -82.39 -32.68
C ALA A 64 -3.35 -83.07 -33.23
N GLY A 65 -3.49 -84.31 -33.71
CA GLY A 65 -2.40 -85.10 -34.28
C GLY A 65 -1.85 -84.52 -35.60
N ALA A 66 -0.63 -84.94 -35.95
CA ALA A 66 0.10 -84.62 -37.19
C ALA A 66 0.20 -83.11 -37.53
N ASP A 67 0.82 -82.40 -36.59
CA ASP A 67 1.71 -81.24 -36.71
C ASP A 67 1.24 -79.91 -37.32
N SER A 68 0.38 -79.83 -38.33
CA SER A 68 0.17 -78.53 -39.00
C SER A 68 -0.64 -77.50 -38.20
N ALA A 69 -1.75 -77.91 -37.58
CA ALA A 69 -2.63 -77.02 -36.80
C ALA A 69 -1.99 -76.61 -35.47
N LEU A 70 -1.34 -77.55 -34.79
CA LEU A 70 -0.60 -77.29 -33.56
C LEU A 70 0.59 -76.36 -33.80
N LEU A 71 1.36 -76.58 -34.87
CA LEU A 71 2.47 -75.68 -35.26
C LEU A 71 1.97 -74.29 -35.64
N ALA A 72 0.81 -74.17 -36.32
CA ALA A 72 0.21 -72.88 -36.66
C ALA A 72 -0.24 -72.13 -35.40
N ALA A 73 -0.91 -72.81 -34.46
CA ALA A 73 -1.30 -72.23 -33.18
C ALA A 73 -0.07 -71.81 -32.34
N ALA A 74 0.97 -72.63 -32.29
CA ALA A 74 2.22 -72.33 -31.58
C ALA A 74 2.97 -71.14 -32.19
N ARG A 75 3.03 -71.04 -33.53
CA ARG A 75 3.62 -69.87 -34.22
C ARG A 75 2.85 -68.59 -33.92
N ARG A 76 1.52 -68.64 -33.98
CA ARG A 76 0.65 -67.50 -33.68
C ARG A 76 0.83 -67.03 -32.24
N HIS A 77 0.83 -67.96 -31.28
CA HIS A 77 1.06 -67.61 -29.88
C HIS A 77 2.45 -67.00 -29.68
N ARG A 78 3.51 -67.57 -30.27
CA ARG A 78 4.88 -67.02 -30.19
C ARG A 78 4.97 -65.61 -30.78
N GLU A 79 4.30 -65.35 -31.90
CA GLU A 79 4.26 -64.02 -32.51
C GLU A 79 3.54 -63.01 -31.62
N THR A 80 2.35 -63.34 -31.12
CA THR A 80 1.57 -62.51 -30.19
C THR A 80 2.34 -62.26 -28.91
N LEU A 81 2.90 -63.30 -28.28
CA LEU A 81 3.73 -63.18 -27.08
C LEU A 81 4.93 -62.27 -27.31
N SER A 82 5.62 -62.41 -28.45
CA SER A 82 6.75 -61.54 -28.78
C SER A 82 6.33 -60.07 -28.96
N ALA A 83 5.15 -59.82 -29.53
CA ALA A 83 4.60 -58.48 -29.70
C ALA A 83 4.21 -57.87 -28.35
N SER A 84 3.51 -58.64 -27.51
CA SER A 84 3.16 -58.28 -26.14
C SER A 84 4.39 -57.98 -25.29
N MET A 85 5.45 -58.81 -25.37
CA MET A 85 6.71 -58.57 -24.66
C MET A 85 7.42 -57.29 -25.14
N ARG A 86 7.42 -56.99 -26.44
CA ARG A 86 8.00 -55.74 -26.98
C ARG A 86 7.22 -54.52 -26.50
N LEU A 87 5.89 -54.60 -26.48
CA LEU A 87 5.03 -53.53 -26.00
C LEU A 87 5.20 -53.33 -24.49
N ALA A 88 5.26 -54.40 -23.70
CA ALA A 88 5.52 -54.36 -22.27
C ALA A 88 6.87 -53.72 -21.94
N ARG A 89 7.95 -54.06 -22.68
CA ARG A 89 9.27 -53.41 -22.50
C ARG A 89 9.25 -51.92 -22.84
N ARG A 90 8.59 -51.53 -23.94
CA ARG A 90 8.42 -50.10 -24.29
C ARG A 90 7.61 -49.37 -23.22
N TYR A 91 6.56 -50.00 -22.72
CA TYR A 91 5.72 -49.44 -21.68
C TYR A 91 6.50 -49.20 -20.40
N GLN A 92 7.28 -50.20 -19.93
CA GLN A 92 8.17 -50.05 -18.76
C GLN A 92 9.15 -48.89 -18.92
N PHE A 93 9.79 -48.75 -20.09
CA PHE A 93 10.69 -47.63 -20.36
C PHE A 93 9.99 -46.27 -20.28
N VAL A 94 8.77 -46.16 -20.83
CA VAL A 94 7.98 -44.92 -20.79
C VAL A 94 7.47 -44.63 -19.37
N THR A 95 6.99 -45.64 -18.64
CA THR A 95 6.48 -45.45 -17.27
C THR A 95 7.60 -45.06 -16.31
N ASP A 96 8.78 -45.67 -16.42
CA ASP A 96 9.91 -45.31 -15.58
C ASP A 96 10.43 -43.90 -15.88
N SER A 97 10.46 -43.51 -17.16
CA SER A 97 10.82 -42.15 -17.56
C SER A 97 9.78 -41.13 -17.07
N ALA A 98 8.49 -41.43 -17.22
CA ALA A 98 7.39 -40.58 -16.77
C ALA A 98 7.37 -40.43 -15.25
N ARG A 99 7.63 -41.50 -14.48
CA ARG A 99 7.70 -41.47 -13.01
C ARG A 99 8.73 -40.48 -12.48
N ARG A 100 9.82 -40.24 -13.21
CA ARG A 100 10.85 -39.24 -12.83
C ARG A 100 10.56 -37.87 -13.44
N ALA A 101 10.13 -37.82 -14.69
CA ALA A 101 9.95 -36.58 -15.43
C ALA A 101 8.71 -35.77 -14.96
N VAL A 102 7.59 -36.43 -14.68
CA VAL A 102 6.34 -35.77 -14.28
C VAL A 102 6.49 -34.98 -12.96
N PRO A 103 6.99 -35.57 -11.84
CA PRO A 103 7.15 -34.80 -10.60
C PRO A 103 8.20 -33.70 -10.75
N ALA A 104 9.28 -33.92 -11.51
CA ALA A 104 10.29 -32.91 -11.77
C ALA A 104 9.73 -31.72 -12.57
N ALA A 105 8.93 -31.98 -13.60
CA ALA A 105 8.26 -30.95 -14.39
C ALA A 105 7.21 -30.19 -13.55
N ALA A 106 6.42 -30.91 -12.73
CA ALA A 106 5.46 -30.29 -11.82
C ALA A 106 6.16 -29.37 -10.80
N LEU A 107 7.29 -29.81 -10.23
CA LEU A 107 8.09 -28.99 -9.31
C LEU A 107 8.65 -27.76 -10.01
N ALA A 108 9.23 -27.92 -11.22
CA ALA A 108 9.76 -26.80 -11.98
C ALA A 108 8.68 -25.75 -12.31
N PHE A 109 7.48 -26.21 -12.68
CA PHE A 109 6.33 -25.34 -12.93
C PHE A 109 5.84 -24.63 -11.66
N ALA A 110 5.77 -25.34 -10.53
CA ALA A 110 5.43 -24.74 -9.24
C ALA A 110 6.42 -23.64 -8.84
N VAL A 111 7.72 -23.91 -8.95
CA VAL A 111 8.79 -22.93 -8.66
C VAL A 111 8.68 -21.72 -9.58
N LEU A 112 8.51 -21.94 -10.90
CA LEU A 112 8.35 -20.85 -11.87
C LEU A 112 7.19 -19.93 -11.49
N ILE A 113 6.05 -20.51 -11.11
CA ILE A 113 4.91 -19.73 -10.65
C ILE A 113 5.22 -18.95 -9.38
N THR A 114 5.83 -19.58 -8.37
CA THR A 114 6.13 -18.89 -7.12
C THR A 114 7.02 -17.68 -7.38
N LEU A 115 7.99 -17.80 -8.30
CA LEU A 115 8.84 -16.70 -8.73
C LEU A 115 8.04 -15.60 -9.45
N LEU A 116 7.16 -15.96 -10.38
CA LEU A 116 6.29 -15.00 -11.07
C LEU A 116 5.35 -14.29 -10.09
N ALA A 117 4.81 -15.00 -9.11
CA ALA A 117 3.98 -14.44 -8.04
C ALA A 117 4.74 -13.44 -7.18
N ALA A 118 5.96 -13.81 -6.76
CA ALA A 118 6.82 -12.93 -5.98
C ALA A 118 7.22 -11.67 -6.76
N LEU A 119 7.50 -11.81 -8.06
CA LEU A 119 7.80 -10.69 -8.94
C LEU A 119 6.60 -9.74 -9.07
N ALA A 120 5.41 -10.29 -9.35
CA ALA A 120 4.17 -9.51 -9.45
C ALA A 120 3.86 -8.77 -8.14
N ALA A 121 3.97 -9.44 -6.99
CA ALA A 121 3.79 -8.83 -5.68
C ALA A 121 4.76 -7.66 -5.45
N ARG A 122 6.03 -7.82 -5.85
CA ARG A 122 7.04 -6.77 -5.72
C ARG A 122 6.76 -5.55 -6.61
N LEU A 123 6.25 -5.77 -7.82
CA LEU A 123 5.86 -4.69 -8.73
C LEU A 123 4.67 -3.90 -8.18
N VAL A 124 3.64 -4.58 -7.68
CA VAL A 124 2.46 -3.92 -7.08
C VAL A 124 2.83 -3.18 -5.79
N ALA A 125 3.66 -3.77 -4.93
CA ALA A 125 4.09 -3.15 -3.69
C ALA A 125 4.84 -1.82 -3.94
N ARG A 126 5.71 -1.78 -4.94
CA ARG A 126 6.42 -0.56 -5.34
C ARG A 126 5.50 0.45 -6.03
N GLY A 127 4.61 -0.01 -6.91
CA GLY A 127 3.75 0.89 -7.69
C GLY A 127 2.63 1.56 -6.89
N VAL A 128 2.21 0.98 -5.77
CA VAL A 128 1.02 1.46 -5.02
C VAL A 128 1.30 1.68 -3.54
N ALA A 129 1.89 0.70 -2.85
CA ALA A 129 2.01 0.77 -1.39
C ALA A 129 3.05 1.79 -0.92
N GLU A 130 4.13 1.97 -1.68
CA GLU A 130 5.18 2.94 -1.37
C GLU A 130 4.70 4.41 -1.52
N PRO A 131 4.08 4.83 -2.64
CA PRO A 131 3.41 6.13 -2.74
C PRO A 131 2.43 6.44 -1.60
N ILE A 132 1.57 5.48 -1.24
CA ILE A 132 0.56 5.68 -0.20
C ILE A 132 1.23 5.91 1.16
N ARG A 133 2.24 5.10 1.53
CA ARG A 133 2.96 5.30 2.80
C ARG A 133 3.67 6.64 2.86
N ALA A 134 4.25 7.08 1.75
CA ALA A 134 4.88 8.38 1.67
C ALA A 134 3.86 9.54 1.77
N LEU A 135 2.67 9.40 1.19
CA LEU A 135 1.59 10.39 1.38
C LEU A 135 1.08 10.43 2.83
N VAL A 136 1.00 9.28 3.51
CA VAL A 136 0.68 9.24 4.95
C VAL A 136 1.76 9.98 5.75
N ASP A 137 3.04 9.76 5.46
CA ASP A 137 4.15 10.50 6.07
C ASP A 137 4.02 12.01 5.83
N TRP A 138 3.64 12.44 4.62
CA TRP A 138 3.38 13.85 4.33
C TRP A 138 2.26 14.42 5.21
N THR A 139 1.18 13.68 5.48
CA THR A 139 0.12 14.17 6.37
C THR A 139 0.61 14.36 7.80
N GLU A 140 1.50 13.51 8.29
CA GLU A 140 2.10 13.69 9.62
C GLU A 140 3.05 14.90 9.66
N ARG A 141 3.83 15.11 8.60
CA ARG A 141 4.72 16.27 8.46
C ARG A 141 3.94 17.58 8.44
N ILE A 142 2.83 17.64 7.70
CA ILE A 142 1.92 18.80 7.69
C ILE A 142 1.40 19.06 9.11
N ALA A 143 1.01 18.02 9.84
CA ALA A 143 0.54 18.17 11.23
C ALA A 143 1.62 18.73 12.16
N ARG A 144 2.91 18.41 11.91
CA ARG A 144 4.07 18.93 12.64
C ARG A 144 4.60 20.27 12.11
N ASP A 145 3.96 20.86 11.10
CA ASP A 145 4.41 22.09 10.42
C ASP A 145 5.79 21.95 9.76
N GLU A 146 6.15 20.73 9.35
CA GLU A 146 7.40 20.45 8.67
C GLU A 146 7.25 20.66 7.16
N PRO A 147 8.29 21.19 6.47
CA PRO A 147 8.23 21.40 5.03
C PRO A 147 8.11 20.06 4.31
N LEU A 148 7.30 20.00 3.25
CA LEU A 148 7.17 18.82 2.39
C LEU A 148 8.38 18.70 1.44
N PRO A 149 8.78 17.49 1.03
CA PRO A 149 9.89 17.30 0.10
C PRO A 149 9.54 17.80 -1.31
N ALA A 150 10.55 18.30 -2.03
CA ALA A 150 10.40 18.91 -3.36
C ALA A 150 9.95 17.93 -4.44
N THR A 151 10.38 16.67 -4.35
CA THR A 151 9.97 15.56 -5.23
C THR A 151 9.08 14.59 -4.46
N GLY A 152 7.96 14.22 -5.07
CA GLY A 152 7.05 13.24 -4.50
C GLY A 152 7.39 11.79 -4.85
N PRO A 153 6.82 10.85 -4.10
CA PRO A 153 7.06 9.41 -4.26
C PRO A 153 6.50 8.82 -5.57
N ALA A 154 5.60 9.51 -6.27
CA ALA A 154 4.83 8.92 -7.36
C ALA A 154 4.80 9.77 -8.65
N ALA A 155 5.97 10.21 -9.11
CA ALA A 155 6.12 11.01 -10.33
C ALA A 155 5.53 10.33 -11.59
N ASP A 156 5.51 8.99 -11.63
CA ASP A 156 5.13 8.23 -12.84
C ASP A 156 3.62 8.04 -13.02
N VAL A 157 2.80 8.29 -12.01
CA VAL A 157 1.34 8.04 -12.07
C VAL A 157 0.58 9.34 -11.87
N ARG A 158 -0.14 9.76 -12.92
CA ARG A 158 -0.88 11.03 -12.97
C ARG A 158 -1.85 11.21 -11.79
N GLU A 159 -2.57 10.16 -11.40
CA GLU A 159 -3.54 10.23 -10.29
C GLU A 159 -2.86 10.50 -8.94
N PHE A 160 -1.65 9.96 -8.74
CA PHE A 160 -0.87 10.25 -7.53
C PHE A 160 -0.23 11.63 -7.59
N ALA A 161 0.29 12.06 -8.75
CA ALA A 161 0.81 13.41 -8.93
C ALA A 161 -0.27 14.49 -8.62
N ALA A 162 -1.50 14.29 -9.11
CA ALA A 162 -2.61 15.18 -8.81
C ALA A 162 -2.94 15.25 -7.30
N LEU A 163 -2.78 14.13 -6.58
CA LEU A 163 -2.98 14.07 -5.13
C LEU A 163 -1.84 14.75 -4.37
N GLU A 164 -0.58 14.55 -4.80
CA GLU A 164 0.58 15.25 -4.26
C GLU A 164 0.44 16.77 -4.38
N ASP A 165 0.02 17.26 -5.55
CA ASP A 165 -0.20 18.69 -5.79
C ASP A 165 -1.33 19.25 -4.92
N ALA A 166 -2.43 18.50 -4.78
CA ALA A 166 -3.54 18.89 -3.90
C ALA A 166 -3.09 18.99 -2.43
N LEU A 167 -2.30 18.02 -1.95
CA LEU A 167 -1.80 18.01 -0.58
C LEU A 167 -0.83 19.16 -0.31
N ARG A 168 0.06 19.47 -1.27
CA ARG A 168 0.97 20.62 -1.19
C ARG A 168 0.23 21.94 -1.12
N ARG A 169 -0.80 22.11 -1.95
CA ARG A 169 -1.64 23.31 -1.94
C ARG A 169 -2.31 23.50 -0.58
N MET A 170 -2.92 22.44 -0.05
CA MET A 170 -3.54 22.45 1.27
C MET A 170 -2.52 22.77 2.39
N ALA A 171 -1.32 22.20 2.34
CA ALA A 171 -0.26 22.50 3.30
C ALA A 171 0.14 23.98 3.27
N GLY A 172 0.28 24.56 2.07
CA GLY A 172 0.55 25.98 1.88
C GLY A 172 -0.57 26.88 2.40
N GLU A 173 -1.83 26.53 2.11
CA GLU A 173 -3.00 27.25 2.60
C GLU A 173 -3.10 27.21 4.13
N LEU A 174 -2.80 26.07 4.75
CA LEU A 174 -2.81 25.91 6.21
C LEU A 174 -1.71 26.74 6.88
N SER A 175 -0.49 26.73 6.33
CA SER A 175 0.63 27.56 6.83
C SER A 175 0.29 29.05 6.74
N ALA A 176 -0.26 29.49 5.60
CA ALA A 176 -0.70 30.86 5.41
C ALA A 176 -1.86 31.25 6.34
N ALA A 177 -2.79 30.33 6.63
CA ALA A 177 -3.86 30.56 7.59
C ALA A 177 -3.30 30.72 9.02
N ARG A 178 -2.41 29.82 9.46
CA ARG A 178 -1.77 29.89 10.77
C ARG A 178 -0.98 31.19 10.95
N SER A 179 -0.22 31.62 9.95
CA SER A 179 0.51 32.90 10.02
C SER A 179 -0.42 34.09 10.19
N ARG A 180 -1.57 34.10 9.50
CA ARG A 180 -2.58 35.15 9.65
C ARG A 180 -3.22 35.14 11.03
N GLU A 181 -3.50 33.95 11.59
CA GLU A 181 -4.03 33.84 12.95
C GLU A 181 -3.05 34.34 14.01
N VAL A 182 -1.76 33.99 13.88
CA VAL A 182 -0.71 34.48 14.78
C VAL A 182 -0.61 36.00 14.73
N GLU A 183 -0.63 36.58 13.53
CA GLU A 183 -0.56 38.04 13.37
C GLU A 183 -1.80 38.72 13.96
N ALA A 184 -3.00 38.19 13.70
CA ALA A 184 -4.23 38.69 14.29
C ALA A 184 -4.25 38.54 15.82
N ALA A 185 -3.65 37.49 16.38
CA ALA A 185 -3.50 37.33 17.83
C ALA A 185 -2.52 38.37 18.42
N ARG A 186 -1.40 38.63 17.75
CA ARG A 186 -0.43 39.66 18.14
C ARG A 186 -1.05 41.05 18.15
N LEU A 187 -1.76 41.41 17.08
CA LEU A 187 -2.48 42.69 16.98
C LEU A 187 -3.47 42.86 18.13
N ARG A 188 -4.31 41.84 18.40
CA ARG A 188 -5.26 41.88 19.53
C ARG A 188 -4.56 42.06 20.87
N SER A 189 -3.49 41.31 21.12
CA SER A 189 -2.70 41.43 22.35
C SER A 189 -2.08 42.82 22.49
N TRP A 190 -1.58 43.39 21.38
CA TRP A 190 -1.03 44.75 21.35
C TRP A 190 -2.09 45.81 21.66
N THR A 191 -3.30 45.69 21.10
CA THR A 191 -4.44 46.56 21.39
C THR A 191 -4.80 46.54 22.88
N GLU A 192 -4.88 45.35 23.47
CA GLU A 192 -5.19 45.16 24.90
C GLU A 192 -4.10 45.77 25.78
N MET A 193 -2.82 45.53 25.44
CA MET A 193 -1.68 46.10 26.16
C MET A 193 -1.70 47.63 26.08
N ALA A 194 -1.94 48.22 24.91
CA ALA A 194 -2.00 49.67 24.74
C ALA A 194 -3.11 50.31 25.59
N ARG A 195 -4.29 49.68 25.64
CA ARG A 195 -5.39 50.12 26.49
C ARG A 195 -5.03 50.04 27.98
N ARG A 196 -4.39 48.96 28.41
CA ARG A 196 -3.99 48.76 29.80
C ARG A 196 -2.93 49.79 30.22
N VAL A 197 -1.88 49.96 29.41
CA VAL A 197 -0.83 50.96 29.66
C VAL A 197 -1.43 52.36 29.74
N ALA A 198 -2.31 52.74 28.82
CA ALA A 198 -2.98 54.04 28.89
C ALA A 198 -3.82 54.22 30.15
N HIS A 199 -4.48 53.16 30.64
CA HIS A 199 -5.20 53.21 31.91
C HIS A 199 -4.24 53.37 33.10
N GLU A 200 -3.15 52.61 33.12
CA GLU A 200 -2.13 52.68 34.17
C GLU A 200 -1.38 54.02 34.16
N LEU A 201 -1.23 54.70 33.01
CA LEU A 201 -0.68 56.06 32.92
C LEU A 201 -1.64 57.12 33.46
N LYS A 202 -2.95 56.98 33.28
CA LYS A 202 -3.94 57.94 33.81
C LYS A 202 -3.98 57.97 35.33
N ASN A 203 -3.69 56.84 35.97
CA ASN A 203 -3.71 56.68 37.42
C ASN A 203 -2.75 57.64 38.16
N PRO A 204 -1.46 57.75 37.81
CA PRO A 204 -0.55 58.73 38.41
C PRO A 204 -0.74 60.16 37.88
N LEU A 205 -1.20 60.36 36.64
CA LEU A 205 -1.40 61.71 36.08
C LEU A 205 -2.52 62.48 36.80
N THR A 206 -3.57 61.80 37.24
CA THR A 206 -4.69 62.44 37.95
C THR A 206 -4.26 63.13 39.26
N PRO A 207 -3.58 62.46 40.21
CA PRO A 207 -3.08 63.12 41.41
C PRO A 207 -1.94 64.12 41.11
N MET A 208 -1.08 63.88 40.10
CA MET A 208 -0.08 64.87 39.68
C MET A 208 -0.74 66.18 39.22
N ARG A 209 -1.82 66.10 38.44
CA ARG A 209 -2.60 67.28 38.01
C ARG A 209 -3.19 68.03 39.20
N MET A 210 -3.72 67.31 40.19
CA MET A 210 -4.27 67.92 41.41
C MET A 210 -3.17 68.61 42.23
N ALA A 211 -2.02 67.97 42.42
CA ALA A 211 -0.87 68.54 43.11
C ALA A 211 -0.37 69.81 42.39
N ALA A 212 -0.20 69.75 41.07
CA ALA A 212 0.19 70.89 40.23
C ALA A 212 -0.84 72.04 40.31
N ALA A 213 -2.14 71.73 40.29
CA ALA A 213 -3.21 72.73 40.42
C ALA A 213 -3.28 73.38 41.82
N THR A 214 -2.78 72.70 42.86
CA THR A 214 -2.58 73.30 44.18
C THR A 214 -1.41 74.27 44.17
N VAL A 215 -0.27 73.87 43.58
CA VAL A 215 0.91 74.75 43.43
C VAL A 215 0.60 75.99 42.58
N ALA A 216 -0.21 75.83 41.52
CA ALA A 216 -0.66 76.92 40.66
C ALA A 216 -1.48 78.01 41.37
N ARG A 217 -2.01 77.71 42.56
CA ARG A 217 -2.78 78.62 43.42
C ARG A 217 -1.98 79.20 44.59
N ALA A 218 -0.67 78.97 44.63
CA ALA A 218 0.21 79.52 45.66
C ALA A 218 0.24 81.07 45.60
N ALA A 219 0.42 81.71 46.76
CA ALA A 219 0.52 83.16 46.85
C ALA A 219 1.83 83.71 46.26
N ASP A 220 2.88 82.89 46.23
CA ASP A 220 4.14 83.21 45.57
C ASP A 220 3.97 83.16 44.04
N PRO A 221 4.19 84.28 43.32
CA PRO A 221 4.05 84.35 41.87
C PRO A 221 4.92 83.34 41.11
N ALA A 222 6.13 83.04 41.59
CA ALA A 222 7.04 82.10 40.93
C ALA A 222 6.54 80.65 41.06
N LEU A 223 6.02 80.27 42.22
CA LEU A 223 5.38 78.96 42.43
C LEU A 223 4.09 78.83 41.63
N ALA A 224 3.27 79.88 41.57
CA ALA A 224 2.04 79.89 40.80
C ALA A 224 2.29 79.71 39.28
N GLU A 225 3.35 80.33 38.74
CA GLU A 225 3.77 80.12 37.35
C GLU A 225 4.24 78.68 37.10
N ALA A 226 5.14 78.16 37.95
CA ALA A 226 5.61 76.78 37.86
C ALA A 226 4.45 75.76 37.93
N GLY A 227 3.48 75.99 38.80
CA GLY A 227 2.28 75.15 38.90
C GLY A 227 1.43 75.17 37.63
N ARG A 228 1.26 76.32 36.98
CA ARG A 228 0.54 76.43 35.69
C ARG A 228 1.24 75.63 34.59
N VAL A 229 2.56 75.75 34.47
CA VAL A 229 3.36 74.96 33.51
C VAL A 229 3.20 73.45 33.77
N LEU A 230 3.25 73.02 35.04
CA LEU A 230 3.06 71.60 35.39
C LEU A 230 1.66 71.08 35.06
N VAL A 231 0.62 71.90 35.23
CA VAL A 231 -0.75 71.53 34.85
C VAL A 231 -0.84 71.28 33.34
N ASP A 232 -0.24 72.17 32.54
CA ASP A 232 -0.25 72.05 31.08
C ASP A 232 0.53 70.81 30.62
N GLU A 233 1.68 70.50 31.24
CA GLU A 233 2.47 69.33 30.89
C GLU A 233 1.76 68.01 31.27
N VAL A 234 1.12 67.95 32.45
CA VAL A 234 0.30 66.78 32.83
C VAL A 234 -0.90 66.61 31.90
N ALA A 235 -1.51 67.70 31.43
CA ALA A 235 -2.58 67.63 30.43
C ALA A 235 -2.08 67.09 29.09
N ARG A 236 -0.88 67.50 28.66
CA ARG A 236 -0.21 66.99 27.46
C ARG A 236 0.08 65.49 27.56
N LEU A 237 0.50 65.02 28.73
CA LEU A 237 0.73 63.59 29.00
C LEU A 237 -0.59 62.78 28.98
N ASP A 238 -1.70 63.32 29.50
CA ASP A 238 -3.01 62.66 29.41
C ASP A 238 -3.48 62.53 27.95
N GLU A 239 -3.26 63.57 27.14
CA GLU A 239 -3.55 63.53 25.71
C GLU A 239 -2.71 62.49 24.97
N MET A 240 -1.40 62.43 25.25
CA MET A 240 -0.52 61.40 24.68
C MET A 240 -0.97 59.98 25.08
N ALA A 241 -1.32 59.74 26.35
CA ALA A 241 -1.81 58.44 26.80
C ALA A 241 -3.15 58.05 26.14
N ARG A 242 -4.06 59.01 25.92
CA ARG A 242 -5.31 58.78 25.18
C ARG A 242 -5.06 58.43 23.72
N SER A 243 -4.18 59.18 23.06
CA SER A 243 -3.79 58.94 21.67
C SER A 243 -3.17 57.55 21.49
N PHE A 244 -2.26 57.15 22.39
CA PHE A 244 -1.64 55.82 22.39
C PHE A 244 -2.67 54.67 22.46
N SER A 245 -3.69 54.78 23.32
CA SER A 245 -4.79 53.80 23.38
C SER A 245 -5.69 53.80 22.14
N GLN A 246 -5.74 54.91 21.40
CA GLN A 246 -6.55 55.05 20.19
C GLN A 246 -5.85 54.45 18.97
N PHE A 247 -4.52 54.55 18.89
CA PHE A 247 -3.70 53.88 17.87
C PHE A 247 -3.85 52.36 17.88
N GLY A 248 -3.99 51.74 19.06
CA GLY A 248 -4.24 50.30 19.18
C GLY A 248 -5.59 49.83 18.61
N ARG A 249 -6.51 50.74 18.22
CA ARG A 249 -7.86 50.41 17.71
C ARG A 249 -8.00 50.49 16.19
N MET A 250 -6.96 50.89 15.45
CA MET A 250 -7.05 50.90 13.99
C MET A 250 -7.02 49.47 13.44
N PRO A 251 -7.93 49.12 12.50
CA PRO A 251 -8.05 47.78 11.93
C PRO A 251 -6.90 47.42 10.98
#